data_AF-A0A4U7DIS7-F1
#
_entry.id   AF-A0A4U7DIS7-F1
#
_cell.length_a   1.000
_cell.length_b   1.000
_cell.length_c   1.000
_cell.angle_alpha   90.00
_cell.angle_beta   90.00
_cell.angle_gamma   90.00
#
_symmetry.space_group_name_H-M   'P 1'
#
loop_
_entity.id
_entity.type
_entity.pdbx_description
1 polymer ?
#
loop_
_entity_poly.entity_id
_entity_poly.type
_entity_poly.pdbx_seq_one_letter_code
_entity_poly.pdbx_strand_id
1 'polypeptide(L)'
;LASAFIAFSTGTSWGTMAIVTPIAVPLAWSVGGATPALLPVAIGTVFSGAIFGDHCSPISDTTILSSTFTGADHIDHVRTQIYYATTVLIVAAVLLTVWGATRITPLVLLPIGVVTLAGLVYVLSEFDANRKGV
;
A
#
# COMPACT_ATOMS: atom_id res chain seq x y z
N LEU A 1 1.69 0.14 -7.91
CA LEU A 1 0.34 0.29 -8.49
C LEU A 1 -0.15 -0.98 -9.18
N ALA A 2 0.61 -1.58 -10.12
CA ALA A 2 0.19 -2.83 -10.77
C ALA A 2 -0.16 -3.96 -9.77
N SER A 3 0.72 -4.25 -8.81
CA SER A 3 0.45 -5.25 -7.76
C SER A 3 -0.78 -4.90 -6.91
N ALA A 4 -1.03 -3.61 -6.64
CA ALA A 4 -2.21 -3.17 -5.92
C ALA A 4 -3.50 -3.48 -6.68
N PHE A 5 -3.52 -3.17 -7.97
CA PHE A 5 -4.66 -3.47 -8.82
C PHE A 5 -4.89 -4.99 -8.95
N ILE A 6 -3.84 -5.75 -9.23
CA ILE A 6 -3.92 -7.20 -9.35
C ILE A 6 -4.43 -7.83 -8.05
N ALA A 7 -3.83 -7.50 -6.90
CA ALA A 7 -4.25 -8.06 -5.61
C ALA A 7 -5.67 -7.64 -5.22
N PHE A 8 -6.07 -6.41 -5.54
CA PHE A 8 -7.45 -5.96 -5.31
C PHE A 8 -8.44 -6.76 -6.13
N SER A 9 -8.13 -7.02 -7.41
CA SER A 9 -8.98 -7.79 -8.33
C SER A 9 -8.99 -9.29 -8.05
N THR A 10 -7.90 -9.86 -7.54
CA THR A 10 -7.80 -11.31 -7.26
C THR A 10 -8.11 -11.65 -5.81
N GLY A 11 -8.12 -10.68 -4.90
CA GLY A 11 -8.32 -10.88 -3.47
C GLY A 11 -7.19 -11.63 -2.77
N THR A 12 -5.96 -11.60 -3.32
CA THR A 12 -4.82 -12.31 -2.73
C THR A 12 -3.49 -11.57 -2.84
N SER A 13 -2.82 -11.41 -1.70
CA SER A 13 -1.47 -10.85 -1.60
C SER A 13 -0.42 -11.84 -2.11
N TRP A 14 -0.42 -13.07 -1.59
CA TRP A 14 0.57 -14.10 -1.94
C TRP A 14 0.52 -14.50 -3.42
N GLY A 15 -0.68 -14.66 -3.99
CA GLY A 15 -0.82 -14.95 -5.42
C GLY A 15 -0.25 -13.83 -6.28
N THR A 16 -0.51 -12.58 -5.89
CA THR A 16 0.03 -11.41 -6.58
C THR A 16 1.55 -11.31 -6.46
N MET A 17 2.10 -11.53 -5.27
CA MET A 17 3.56 -11.55 -5.07
C MET A 17 4.22 -12.64 -5.91
N ALA A 18 3.62 -13.83 -5.98
CA ALA A 18 4.13 -14.96 -6.75
C ALA A 18 4.21 -14.66 -8.26
N ILE A 19 3.20 -13.99 -8.84
CA ILE A 19 3.19 -13.70 -10.28
C ILE A 19 3.95 -12.43 -10.66
N VAL A 20 3.98 -11.41 -9.79
CA VAL A 20 4.60 -10.12 -10.12
C VAL A 20 6.10 -10.09 -9.83
N THR A 21 6.56 -10.71 -8.73
CA THR A 21 7.99 -10.73 -8.36
C THR A 21 8.92 -11.26 -9.46
N PRO A 22 8.65 -12.40 -10.14
CA PRO A 22 9.53 -12.91 -11.20
C PRO A 22 9.59 -12.02 -12.44
N ILE A 23 8.69 -11.02 -12.56
CA ILE A 23 8.71 -10.02 -13.63
C ILE A 23 9.41 -8.74 -13.15
N ALA A 24 9.05 -8.26 -11.97
CA ALA A 24 9.52 -7.00 -11.42
C ALA A 24 11.00 -7.02 -11.05
N VAL A 25 11.50 -8.14 -10.50
CA VAL A 25 12.90 -8.25 -10.05
C VAL A 25 13.89 -8.23 -11.24
N PRO A 26 13.71 -9.05 -12.30
CA PRO A 26 14.58 -8.97 -13.48
C PRO A 26 14.49 -7.62 -14.21
N LEU A 27 13.30 -7.02 -14.25
CA LEU A 27 13.11 -5.68 -14.83
C LEU A 27 13.88 -4.61 -14.05
N ALA A 28 13.83 -4.65 -12.72
CA ALA A 28 14.58 -3.73 -11.88
C ALA A 28 16.10 -3.92 -12.02
N TRP A 29 16.56 -5.16 -12.18
CA TRP A 29 17.96 -5.47 -12.46
C TRP A 29 18.42 -4.88 -13.81
N SER A 30 17.65 -5.08 -14.87
CA SER A 30 18.02 -4.61 -16.21
C SER A 30 18.01 -3.09 -16.32
N VAL A 31 16.95 -2.44 -15.83
CA VAL A 31 16.83 -0.97 -15.82
C VAL A 31 17.82 -0.32 -14.85
N GLY A 32 18.17 -1.01 -13.76
CA GLY A 32 19.14 -0.56 -12.77
C GLY A 32 20.61 -0.71 -13.18
N GLY A 33 20.89 -1.02 -14.46
CA GLY A 33 22.26 -1.16 -14.97
C GLY A 33 22.99 -2.38 -14.42
N ALA A 34 22.28 -3.48 -14.15
CA ALA A 34 22.81 -4.68 -13.51
C ALA A 34 23.44 -4.43 -12.13
N THR A 35 22.84 -3.50 -11.37
CA THR A 35 23.21 -3.22 -9.97
C THR A 35 22.06 -3.57 -9.03
N PRO A 36 22.35 -3.94 -7.77
CA PRO A 36 21.32 -4.28 -6.79
C PRO A 36 20.52 -3.07 -6.29
N ALA A 37 20.87 -1.84 -6.69
CA ALA A 37 20.33 -0.61 -6.10
C ALA A 37 18.81 -0.46 -6.19
N LEU A 38 18.19 -0.98 -7.27
CA LEU A 38 16.74 -0.92 -7.46
C LEU A 38 15.98 -2.13 -6.93
N LEU A 39 16.68 -3.21 -6.55
CA LEU A 39 16.02 -4.45 -6.13
C LEU A 39 15.19 -4.28 -4.86
N PRO A 40 15.68 -3.63 -3.77
CA PRO A 40 14.87 -3.44 -2.58
C PRO A 40 13.61 -2.61 -2.84
N VAL A 41 13.70 -1.62 -3.74
CA VAL A 41 12.58 -0.78 -4.13
C VAL A 41 11.55 -1.57 -4.94
N ALA A 42 12.01 -2.36 -5.91
CA ALA A 42 11.12 -3.21 -6.70
C ALA A 42 10.39 -4.23 -5.82
N ILE A 43 11.10 -4.95 -4.96
CA ILE A 43 10.50 -5.92 -4.03
C ILE A 43 9.53 -5.22 -3.08
N GLY A 44 9.95 -4.12 -2.45
CA GLY A 44 9.11 -3.34 -1.54
C GLY A 44 7.83 -2.86 -2.21
N THR A 45 7.90 -2.30 -3.42
CA THR A 45 6.72 -1.81 -4.15
C THR A 45 5.75 -2.93 -4.55
N VAL A 46 6.26 -4.10 -4.91
CA VAL A 46 5.43 -5.28 -5.20
C VAL A 46 4.70 -5.72 -3.94
N PHE A 47 5.41 -5.82 -2.82
CA PHE A 47 4.87 -6.34 -1.58
C PHE A 47 3.86 -5.36 -0.98
N SER A 48 4.21 -4.08 -0.88
CA SER A 48 3.28 -3.04 -0.41
C SER A 48 2.03 -2.95 -1.28
N GLY A 49 2.17 -3.05 -2.60
CA GLY A 49 1.01 -3.08 -3.50
C GLY A 49 0.13 -4.31 -3.29
N ALA A 50 0.74 -5.50 -3.22
CA ALA A 50 0.00 -6.74 -3.01
C ALA A 50 -0.76 -6.77 -1.68
N ILE A 51 -0.14 -6.29 -0.60
CA ILE A 51 -0.79 -6.17 0.72
C ILE A 51 -1.92 -5.16 0.68
N PHE A 52 -1.71 -3.98 0.08
CA PHE A 52 -2.76 -2.97 -0.08
C PHE A 52 -4.00 -3.57 -0.75
N GLY A 53 -3.83 -4.25 -1.89
CA GLY A 53 -4.98 -4.75 -2.66
C GLY A 53 -5.74 -5.86 -1.94
N ASP A 54 -5.03 -6.77 -1.28
CA ASP A 54 -5.61 -7.84 -0.47
C ASP A 54 -6.42 -7.29 0.72
N HIS A 55 -5.88 -6.28 1.41
CA HIS A 55 -6.47 -5.69 2.62
C HIS A 55 -7.78 -4.94 2.37
N CYS A 56 -7.98 -4.40 1.16
CA CYS A 56 -9.19 -3.64 0.82
C CYS A 56 -10.09 -4.32 -0.22
N SER A 57 -9.78 -5.55 -0.64
CA SER A 57 -10.59 -6.27 -1.62
C SER A 57 -11.84 -6.89 -0.98
N PRO A 58 -13.05 -6.67 -1.54
CA PRO A 58 -14.28 -7.32 -1.06
C PRO A 58 -14.31 -8.84 -1.23
N ILE A 59 -13.39 -9.41 -2.00
CA ILE A 59 -13.35 -10.85 -2.27
C ILE A 59 -12.16 -11.55 -1.62
N SER A 60 -11.35 -10.82 -0.84
CA SER A 60 -10.21 -11.38 -0.14
C SER A 60 -10.63 -12.20 1.07
N ASP A 61 -10.02 -13.38 1.25
CA ASP A 61 -10.19 -14.22 2.43
C ASP A 61 -9.82 -13.47 3.71
N THR A 62 -8.74 -12.69 3.69
CA THR A 62 -8.31 -11.87 4.84
C THR A 62 -9.39 -10.86 5.20
N THR A 63 -9.93 -10.16 4.21
CA THR A 63 -10.96 -9.12 4.42
C THR A 63 -12.29 -9.74 4.91
N ILE A 64 -12.70 -10.87 4.33
CA ILE A 64 -13.90 -11.62 4.74
C ILE A 64 -13.75 -12.10 6.18
N LEU A 65 -12.63 -12.72 6.53
CA LEU A 65 -12.39 -13.21 7.88
C LEU A 65 -12.29 -12.06 8.90
N SER A 66 -11.62 -10.96 8.57
CA SER A 66 -11.55 -9.77 9.42
C SER A 66 -12.93 -9.17 9.72
N SER A 67 -13.77 -9.02 8.70
CA SER A 67 -15.16 -8.53 8.90
C SER A 67 -16.01 -9.51 9.73
N THR A 68 -15.87 -10.81 9.49
CA THR A 68 -16.61 -11.85 10.21
C THR A 68 -16.23 -11.90 11.69
N PHE A 69 -14.93 -11.88 12.01
CA PHE A 69 -14.46 -11.95 13.41
C PHE A 69 -14.74 -10.67 14.21
N THR A 70 -14.84 -9.52 13.53
CA THR A 70 -15.18 -8.24 14.17
C THR A 70 -16.69 -8.02 14.28
N GLY A 71 -17.52 -8.88 13.66
CA GLY A 71 -18.97 -8.72 13.61
C GLY A 71 -19.42 -7.50 12.79
N ALA A 72 -18.52 -6.95 11.94
CA ALA A 72 -18.83 -5.81 11.09
C ALA A 72 -19.58 -6.25 9.83
N ASP A 73 -20.44 -5.38 9.30
CA ASP A 73 -20.93 -5.56 7.93
C ASP A 73 -19.73 -5.59 6.98
N HIS A 74 -19.73 -6.57 6.07
CA HIS A 74 -18.59 -6.83 5.21
C HIS A 74 -18.27 -5.64 4.29
N ILE A 75 -19.30 -5.03 3.70
CA ILE A 75 -19.11 -3.91 2.76
C ILE A 75 -18.71 -2.66 3.53
N ASP A 76 -19.25 -2.44 4.73
CA ASP A 76 -18.83 -1.31 5.56
C ASP A 76 -17.39 -1.47 6.07
N HIS A 77 -16.96 -2.69 6.42
CA HIS A 77 -15.56 -2.98 6.72
C HIS A 77 -14.67 -2.61 5.52
N VAL A 78 -14.95 -3.13 4.33
CA VAL A 78 -14.20 -2.82 3.10
C VAL A 78 -14.14 -1.32 2.84
N ARG A 79 -15.29 -0.63 2.93
CA ARG A 79 -15.39 0.81 2.72
C ARG A 79 -14.55 1.59 3.71
N THR A 80 -14.47 1.18 4.96
CA THR A 80 -13.60 1.87 5.93
C THR A 80 -12.12 1.60 5.63
N GLN A 81 -11.76 0.36 5.31
CA GLN A 81 -10.38 -0.02 5.03
C GLN A 81 -9.80 0.67 3.79
N ILE A 82 -10.59 0.83 2.72
CA ILE A 82 -10.09 1.44 1.47
C ILE A 82 -9.61 2.88 1.67
N TYR A 83 -10.23 3.66 2.56
CA TYR A 83 -9.80 5.03 2.85
C TYR A 83 -8.41 5.05 3.52
N TYR A 84 -8.20 4.23 4.55
CA TYR A 84 -6.92 4.12 5.24
C TYR A 84 -5.83 3.56 4.32
N ALA A 85 -6.13 2.46 3.63
CA ALA A 85 -5.20 1.80 2.73
C ALA A 85 -4.77 2.75 1.60
N THR A 86 -5.69 3.52 1.03
CA THR A 86 -5.40 4.46 -0.07
C THR A 86 -4.51 5.60 0.41
N THR A 87 -4.73 6.10 1.62
CA THR A 87 -3.86 7.12 2.23
C THR A 87 -2.42 6.61 2.34
N VAL A 88 -2.23 5.38 2.83
CA VAL A 88 -0.91 4.75 2.92
C VAL A 88 -0.27 4.56 1.55
N LEU A 89 -1.04 4.07 0.58
CA LEU A 89 -0.57 3.86 -0.80
C LEU A 89 -0.05 5.15 -1.43
N ILE A 90 -0.80 6.25 -1.29
CA ILE A 90 -0.43 7.56 -1.85
C ILE A 90 0.85 8.07 -1.19
N VAL A 91 0.94 8.05 0.14
CA VAL A 91 2.15 8.52 0.83
C VAL A 91 3.37 7.68 0.45
N ALA A 92 3.25 6.36 0.42
CA ALA A 92 4.34 5.48 0.00
C ALA A 92 4.77 5.75 -1.45
N ALA A 93 3.82 5.93 -2.37
CA ALA A 93 4.12 6.25 -3.77
C ALA A 93 4.85 7.60 -3.92
N VAL A 94 4.42 8.62 -3.16
CA VAL A 94 5.06 9.94 -3.15
C VAL A 94 6.49 9.84 -2.60
N LEU A 95 6.68 9.21 -1.44
CA LEU A 95 8.01 9.10 -0.82
C LEU A 95 9.01 8.32 -1.70
N LEU A 96 8.55 7.25 -2.36
CA LEU A 96 9.39 6.48 -3.28
C LEU A 96 9.73 7.26 -4.55
N THR A 97 8.80 8.09 -5.04
CA THR A 97 9.05 8.99 -6.17
C THR A 97 10.05 10.08 -5.79
N VAL A 98 9.90 10.67 -4.60
CA VAL A 98 10.86 11.64 -4.05
C VAL A 98 12.24 11.01 -3.89
N TRP A 99 12.33 9.78 -3.36
CA TRP A 99 13.59 9.03 -3.29
C TRP A 99 14.20 8.84 -4.68
N GLY A 100 13.40 8.46 -5.68
CA GLY A 100 13.84 8.28 -7.06
C GLY A 100 14.42 9.55 -7.68
N ALA A 101 13.80 10.71 -7.41
CA ALA A 101 14.21 12.01 -7.95
C ALA A 101 15.40 12.64 -7.21
N THR A 102 15.46 12.50 -5.89
CA THR A 102 16.42 13.26 -5.04
C THR A 102 17.55 12.41 -4.48
N ARG A 103 17.39 11.08 -4.44
CA ARG A 103 18.31 10.13 -3.80
C ARG A 103 18.59 10.44 -2.31
N ILE A 104 17.68 11.13 -1.63
CA ILE A 104 17.75 11.36 -0.17
C ILE A 104 17.80 10.02 0.56
N THR A 105 18.59 9.94 1.64
CA THR A 105 18.73 8.70 2.40
C THR A 105 17.38 8.24 2.98
N PRO A 106 17.05 6.93 2.92
CA PRO A 106 15.82 6.39 3.51
C PRO A 106 15.67 6.72 5.00
N LEU A 107 16.77 6.90 5.73
CA LEU A 107 16.75 7.28 7.15
C LEU A 107 16.06 8.63 7.42
N VAL A 108 16.02 9.53 6.44
CA VAL A 108 15.33 10.82 6.54
C VAL A 108 13.88 10.69 6.03
N LEU A 109 13.68 9.95 4.95
CA LEU A 109 12.34 9.78 4.35
C LEU A 109 11.40 8.95 5.23
N LEU A 110 11.91 7.98 6.00
CA LEU A 110 11.09 7.15 6.87
C LEU A 110 10.42 7.95 8.01
N PRO A 111 11.14 8.74 8.83
CA PRO A 111 10.50 9.62 9.81
C PRO A 111 9.50 10.61 9.20
N ILE A 112 9.85 11.21 8.06
CA ILE A 112 8.94 12.12 7.33
C ILE A 112 7.66 11.38 6.95
N GLY A 113 7.77 10.15 6.45
CA GLY A 113 6.62 9.31 6.11
C GLY A 113 5.74 9.00 7.31
N VAL A 114 6.33 8.65 8.45
CA VAL A 114 5.57 8.40 9.70
C VAL A 114 4.81 9.66 10.13
N VAL A 115 5.49 10.81 10.17
CA VAL A 115 4.86 12.09 10.55
C VAL A 115 3.74 12.47 9.56
N THR A 116 3.99 12.29 8.26
CA THR A 116 3.01 12.59 7.19
C THR A 116 1.79 11.69 7.32
N LEU A 117 1.98 10.39 7.56
CA LEU A 117 0.88 9.45 7.75
C LEU A 117 0.07 9.77 9.01
N ALA A 118 0.74 9.99 10.14
CA ALA A 118 0.07 10.34 11.39
C ALA A 118 -0.73 11.64 11.24
N GLY A 119 -0.12 12.67 10.63
CA GLY A 119 -0.77 13.95 10.37
C GLY A 119 -1.97 13.81 9.43
N LEU A 120 -1.84 13.08 8.31
CA LEU A 120 -2.94 12.87 7.38
C LEU A 120 -4.09 12.08 8.00
N VAL A 121 -3.79 11.02 8.75
CA VAL A 121 -4.82 10.22 9.43
C VAL A 121 -5.58 11.08 10.44
N TYR A 122 -4.87 11.88 11.24
CA TYR A 122 -5.50 12.76 12.22
C TYR A 122 -6.38 13.83 11.54
N VAL A 123 -5.84 14.53 10.54
CA VAL A 123 -6.57 15.57 9.80
C VAL A 123 -7.79 15.01 9.07
N LEU A 124 -7.65 13.87 8.40
CA LEU A 124 -8.77 13.23 7.70
C LEU A 124 -9.83 12.73 8.68
N SER A 125 -9.42 12.19 9.83
CA SER A 125 -10.33 11.77 10.89
C SER A 125 -11.11 12.94 11.47
N GLU A 126 -10.43 14.04 11.80
CA GLU A 126 -11.06 15.22 12.39
C GLU A 126 -11.96 15.95 11.39
N PHE A 127 -11.58 15.97 10.10
CA PHE A 127 -12.44 16.48 9.04
C PHE A 127 -13.73 15.64 8.89
N ASP A 128 -13.64 14.32 8.93
CA ASP A 128 -14.81 13.43 8.85
C ASP A 128 -15.71 13.55 10.08
N ALA A 129 -15.13 13.66 11.27
CA ALA A 129 -15.85 13.89 12.52
C ALA A 129 -16.65 15.20 12.47
N ASN A 130 -15.99 16.31 12.11
CA ASN A 130 -16.63 17.61 11.93
C ASN A 130 -17.75 17.58 10.88
N ARG A 131 -17.57 16.86 9.76
CA ARG A 131 -18.61 16.70 8.73
C ARG A 131 -19.85 15.95 9.25
N LYS A 132 -19.66 14.99 10.16
CA LYS A 132 -20.72 14.18 10.76
C LYS A 132 -21.31 14.82 12.02
N GLY A 133 -20.75 15.93 12.49
CA GLY A 133 -21.21 16.63 13.69
C GLY A 133 -20.97 15.82 14.98
N VAL A 134 -19.94 14.99 14.99
CA VAL A 134 -19.49 14.19 16.15
C VAL A 134 -18.11 14.60 16.60
#